data_AF-A0A1M7YI56-F1
#
_entry.id   AF-A0A1M7YI56-F1
#
_cell.length_a   1.000
_cell.length_b   1.000
_cell.length_c   1.000
_cell.angle_alpha   90.00
_cell.angle_beta   90.00
_cell.angle_gamma   90.00
#
_symmetry.space_group_name_H-M   'P 1'
#
loop_
_entity.id
_entity.type
_entity.pdbx_description
1 polymer ?
#
loop_
_entity_poly.entity_id
_entity_poly.type
_entity_poly.pdbx_seq_one_letter_code
_entity_poly.pdbx_strand_id
1 'polypeptide(L)' 'MTPNEYNLLAYLIQNQDRAVSRDELLDHVWGFHTEIQTRAADDTVLRLRKKISLGDVVIDSVWGFGFRLRMRDENE' A
#
# COMPACT_ATOMS: atom_id res chain seq x y z
N MET A 1 0.08 -7.00 12.95
CA MET A 1 0.75 -6.34 11.81
C MET A 1 2.23 -6.16 12.13
N THR A 2 3.10 -6.15 11.13
CA THR A 2 4.52 -5.78 11.27
C THR A 2 4.69 -4.26 11.22
N PRO A 3 5.84 -3.69 11.64
CA PRO A 3 6.11 -2.26 11.52
C PRO A 3 5.94 -1.72 10.09
N ASN A 4 6.45 -2.45 9.09
CA ASN A 4 6.34 -2.04 7.70
C ASN A 4 4.90 -2.09 7.17
N GLU A 5 4.09 -3.09 7.60
CA GLU A 5 2.66 -3.12 7.25
C GLU A 5 1.91 -1.94 7.86
N TYR A 6 2.24 -1.56 9.10
CA TYR A 6 1.66 -0.39 9.76
C TYR A 6 2.06 0.91 9.05
N ASN A 7 3.35 1.11 8.80
CA ASN A 7 3.86 2.30 8.13
C ASN A 7 3.29 2.44 6.71
N LEU A 8 3.23 1.33 5.95
CA LEU A 8 2.63 1.32 4.61
C LEU A 8 1.14 1.68 4.67
N LEU A 9 0.38 1.12 5.62
CA LEU A 9 -1.03 1.47 5.79
C LEU A 9 -1.19 2.95 6.16
N ALA A 10 -0.42 3.45 7.13
CA ALA A 10 -0.47 4.84 7.57
C ALA A 10 -0.16 5.80 6.42
N TYR A 11 0.85 5.49 5.61
CA TYR A 11 1.22 6.31 4.45
C TYR A 11 0.14 6.29 3.37
N LEU A 12 -0.46 5.14 3.09
CA LEU A 12 -1.59 5.05 2.14
C LEU A 12 -2.84 5.78 2.65
N ILE A 13 -3.12 5.80 3.96
CA ILE A 13 -4.22 6.57 4.55
C ILE A 13 -3.98 8.07 4.39
N GLN A 14 -2.76 8.55 4.65
CA GLN A 14 -2.41 9.95 4.44
C GLN A 14 -2.56 10.38 2.97
N ASN A 15 -2.50 9.42 2.05
CA ASN A 15 -2.61 9.60 0.61
C ASN A 15 -3.86 8.92 0.04
N GLN A 16 -4.94 8.87 0.83
CA GLN A 16 -6.19 8.25 0.42
C GLN A 16 -6.69 8.82 -0.91
N ASP A 17 -7.27 7.94 -1.74
CA ASP A 17 -7.78 8.21 -3.09
C ASP A 17 -6.72 8.63 -4.14
N ARG A 18 -5.46 8.83 -3.72
CA ARG A 18 -4.31 9.07 -4.60
C ARG A 18 -3.59 7.76 -4.90
N ALA A 19 -3.18 7.58 -6.16
CA ALA A 19 -2.24 6.53 -6.49
C ALA A 19 -0.85 6.88 -5.92
N VAL A 20 -0.26 5.94 -5.19
CA VAL A 20 1.10 6.00 -4.63
C VAL A 20 1.98 5.02 -5.40
N SER A 21 3.15 5.47 -5.85
CA SER A 21 4.06 4.64 -6.65
C SER A 21 4.80 3.61 -5.80
N ARG A 22 5.33 2.55 -6.42
CA ARG A 22 6.18 1.58 -5.71
C ARG A 22 7.43 2.22 -5.12
N ASP A 23 8.07 3.10 -5.88
CA ASP A 23 9.31 3.76 -5.46
C ASP A 23 9.06 4.69 -4.27
N GLU A 24 7.95 5.43 -4.29
CA GLU A 24 7.52 6.27 -3.18
C GLU A 24 7.24 5.46 -1.91
N LEU A 25 6.61 4.29 -2.03
CA LEU A 25 6.43 3.39 -0.88
C LEU A 25 7.75 2.83 -0.37
N LEU A 26 8.68 2.48 -1.26
CA LEU A 26 10.01 1.99 -0.88
C LEU A 26 10.81 3.05 -0.13
N ASP A 27 10.78 4.30 -0.59
CA ASP A 27 11.47 5.41 0.05
C ASP A 27 10.85 5.71 1.43
N HIS A 28 9.53 5.90 1.50
CA HIS A 28 8.88 6.30 2.76
C HIS A 28 8.80 5.22 3.83
N VAL A 29 8.69 3.94 3.45
CA VAL A 29 8.52 2.84 4.41
C VAL A 29 9.84 2.14 4.73
N TRP A 30 10.78 2.09 3.79
CA TRP A 30 12.06 1.38 3.95
C TRP A 30 13.31 2.28 3.83
N GLY A 31 13.19 3.53 3.35
CA GLY A 31 14.33 4.42 3.11
C GLY A 31 15.19 4.00 1.91
N PHE A 32 14.65 3.18 1.00
CA PHE A 32 15.39 2.67 -0.15
C PHE A 32 15.30 3.64 -1.33
N HIS A 33 16.45 3.90 -1.95
CA HIS A 33 16.59 4.80 -3.11
C HIS A 33 16.92 4.03 -4.41
N THR A 34 16.85 2.69 -4.41
CA THR A 34 17.32 1.87 -5.53
C THR A 34 16.20 1.01 -6.12
N GLU A 35 16.13 0.99 -7.45
CA GLU A 35 15.10 0.32 -8.28
C GLU A 35 15.04 -1.22 -8.09
N ILE A 36 16.00 -1.83 -7.39
CA ILE A 36 16.19 -3.29 -7.34
C ILE A 36 15.22 -3.97 -6.34
N GLN A 37 14.44 -3.22 -5.55
CA GLN A 37 13.64 -3.77 -4.44
C GLN A 37 12.11 -3.61 -4.55
N THR A 38 11.55 -3.51 -5.77
CA THR A 38 10.08 -3.37 -5.98
C THR A 38 9.23 -4.43 -5.26
N ARG A 39 9.74 -5.65 -5.09
CA ARG A 39 8.98 -6.76 -4.46
C ARG A 39 8.65 -6.53 -2.99
N ALA A 40 9.45 -5.73 -2.25
CA ALA A 40 9.19 -5.51 -0.83
C ALA A 40 7.85 -4.77 -0.60
N ALA A 41 7.55 -3.78 -1.46
CA ALA A 41 6.28 -3.08 -1.45
C ALA A 41 5.13 -4.03 -1.83
N ASP A 42 5.25 -4.76 -2.95
CA ASP A 42 4.23 -5.70 -3.42
C ASP A 42 3.91 -6.79 -2.38
N ASP A 43 4.93 -7.44 -1.81
CA ASP A 43 4.77 -8.50 -0.81
C ASP A 43 4.12 -7.97 0.48
N THR A 44 4.45 -6.74 0.86
CA THR A 44 3.87 -6.10 2.05
C THR A 44 2.41 -5.75 1.81
N VAL A 45 2.05 -5.22 0.63
CA VAL A 45 0.65 -4.98 0.25
C VAL A 45 -0.14 -6.29 0.21
N LEU A 46 0.43 -7.36 -0.33
CA LEU A 46 -0.22 -8.67 -0.38
C LEU A 46 -0.58 -9.17 1.03
N ARG A 47 0.34 -9.06 1.99
CA ARG A 47 0.07 -9.42 3.39
C ARG A 47 -0.90 -8.46 4.06
N LEU A 48 -0.77 -7.16 3.81
CA LEU A 48 -1.63 -6.14 4.41
C LEU A 48 -3.08 -6.31 3.96
N ARG A 49 -3.35 -6.53 2.67
CA ARG A 49 -4.70 -6.80 2.12
C ARG A 49 -5.42 -7.91 2.87
N LYS A 50 -4.72 -9.00 3.18
CA LYS A 50 -5.28 -10.13 3.96
C LYS A 50 -5.63 -9.75 5.39
N LYS A 51 -4.92 -8.79 5.98
CA LYS A 51 -5.11 -8.35 7.38
C LYS A 51 -6.21 -7.30 7.51
N ILE A 52 -6.42 -6.48 6.48
CA ILE A 52 -7.45 -5.44 6.46
C ILE A 52 -8.72 -5.86 5.69
N SER A 53 -8.82 -7.14 5.29
CA SER A 53 -9.91 -7.61 4.42
C SER A 53 -11.30 -7.41 5.00
N LEU A 54 -11.43 -7.37 6.33
CA LEU A 54 -12.70 -7.15 7.04
C LEU A 54 -12.96 -5.69 7.42
N GLY A 55 -12.05 -4.77 7.10
CA GLY A 55 -12.22 -3.35 7.38
C GLY A 55 -12.89 -2.59 6.24
N ASP A 56 -13.22 -1.32 6.51
CA ASP A 56 -13.95 -0.43 5.59
C ASP A 56 -13.05 0.20 4.51
N VAL A 57 -11.82 -0.31 4.35
CA VAL A 57 -10.86 0.17 3.36
C VAL A 57 -10.43 -0.97 2.45
N VAL A 58 -10.06 -0.59 1.23
CA VAL A 58 -9.49 -1.48 0.21
C VAL A 58 -8.23 -0.84 -0.35
N ILE A 59 -7.27 -1.69 -0.74
CA ILE A 59 -6.06 -1.24 -1.44
C ILE A 59 -6.13 -1.82 -2.85
N ASP A 60 -6.23 -0.97 -3.86
CA ASP A 60 -6.25 -1.34 -5.27
C ASP A 60 -4.85 -1.34 -5.87
N SER A 61 -4.66 -2.15 -6.91
CA SER A 61 -3.46 -2.10 -7.74
C SER A 61 -3.69 -1.13 -8.89
N VAL A 62 -2.82 -0.13 -9.04
CA VAL A 62 -2.78 0.76 -10.20
C VAL A 62 -1.74 0.20 -11.15
N TRP A 63 -2.20 -0.35 -12.28
CA TRP A 63 -1.36 -1.10 -13.22
C TRP A 63 -0.16 -0.25 -13.70
N GLY A 64 1.03 -0.86 -13.64
CA GLY A 64 2.29 -0.19 -14.02
C GLY A 64 2.77 0.90 -13.06
N PHE A 65 2.03 1.23 -11.99
CA PHE A 65 2.34 2.38 -11.12
C PHE A 65 2.56 1.98 -9.66
N GLY A 66 1.54 1.43 -9.00
CA GLY A 66 1.62 1.16 -7.57
C GLY A 66 0.27 0.84 -6.96
N PHE A 67 -0.08 1.52 -5.87
CA PHE A 67 -1.24 1.19 -5.05
C PHE A 67 -2.06 2.41 -4.67
N ARG A 68 -3.35 2.22 -4.46
CA ARG A 68 -4.25 3.27 -3.98
C ARG A 68 -5.13 2.71 -2.88
N LEU A 69 -5.25 3.43 -1.77
CA LEU A 69 -6.21 3.10 -0.72
C LEU A 69 -7.50 3.90 -0.93
N ARG A 70 -8.65 3.23 -0.79
CA ARG A 70 -9.99 3.83 -0.87
C ARG A 70 -10.88 3.26 0.23
N MET A 71 -11.96 3.95 0.53
CA MET A 71 -13.05 3.35 1.31
C MET A 71 -13.70 2.23 0.49
N ARG A 72 -14.19 1.22 1.19
CA ARG A 72 -15.02 0.19 0.60
C ARG A 72 -16.40 0.77 0.35
N ASP A 73 -16.85 0.73 -0.89
CA ASP A 73 -18.21 1.14 -1.21
C ASP A 73 -19.18 0.09 -0.64
N GLU A 74 -20.21 0.52 0.09
CA GLU A 74 -21.24 -0.37 0.64
C GLU A 74 -22.10 -1.07 -0.44
N ASN A 75 -21.84 -0.79 -1.72
CA ASN A 75 -22.62 -1.26 -2.87
C ASN A 75 -21.93 -2.39 -3.68
N GLU A 76 -20.86 -3.01 -3.18
CA GLU A 76 -20.15 -4.13 -3.84
C GLU A 76 -20.40 -5.49 -3.15
#